data_AF-D5Q0E5-F1
#
_entry.id   AF-D5Q0E5-F1
#
_cell.length_a   1.000
_cell.length_b   1.000
_cell.length_c   1.000
_cell.angle_alpha   90.00
_cell.angle_beta   90.00
_cell.angle_gamma   90.00
#
_symmetry.space_group_name_H-M   'P 1'
#
loop_
_entity.id
_entity.type
_entity.pdbx_description
1 polymer ?
#
loop_
_entity_poly.entity_id
_entity_poly.type
_entity_poly.pdbx_seq_one_letter_code
_entity_poly.pdbx_strand_id
1 'polypeptide(L)'
;MAVGIASLLFNIEEALNICESIKQITHLEIGIDNISECSDLCKYKERISKLGLSIGIHLPMELNTCENIEYIRNSWINFIEKIEFELRGFDIRYFNLHLGYVMTNRVRRNRDKYLENSVDFLDKLNTNSYVCIENTYSKGGDFSNIGNISYDFEYIFKRIKNSKICFCYDTGHCLIDEDDYVKNLKDKIRLIHLSDNDGINDTHVGIGRGILSEEGIKEVLTLDAEYLVLEINYEDIEDTISKLDNIVGEG
;
A
#
# COMPACT_ATOMS: atom_id res chain seq x y z
N MET A 1 0.71 10.29 -12.73
CA MET A 1 0.27 9.76 -11.43
C MET A 1 -1.23 10.00 -11.30
N ALA A 2 -2.03 8.93 -11.11
CA ALA A 2 -3.43 9.04 -10.74
C ALA A 2 -3.53 9.29 -9.23
N VAL A 3 -4.23 10.35 -8.83
CA VAL A 3 -4.45 10.67 -7.43
C VAL A 3 -5.67 9.89 -6.93
N GLY A 4 -5.51 9.23 -5.80
CA GLY A 4 -6.53 8.41 -5.16
C GLY A 4 -6.68 8.69 -3.68
N ILE A 5 -7.66 8.05 -3.07
CA ILE A 5 -7.87 8.02 -1.62
C ILE A 5 -8.03 6.56 -1.17
N ALA A 6 -7.64 6.27 0.07
CA ALA A 6 -7.89 4.97 0.67
C ALA A 6 -9.27 4.91 1.34
N SER A 7 -9.87 3.72 1.35
CA SER A 7 -11.14 3.46 2.02
C SER A 7 -11.20 2.05 2.54
N LEU A 8 -11.63 1.88 3.79
CA LEU A 8 -12.15 0.59 4.24
C LEU A 8 -13.56 0.42 3.67
N LEU A 9 -13.97 -0.82 3.38
CA LEU A 9 -15.25 -1.06 2.72
C LEU A 9 -16.45 -0.44 3.48
N PHE A 10 -16.41 -0.38 4.81
CA PHE A 10 -17.49 0.22 5.58
C PHE A 10 -17.62 1.75 5.40
N ASN A 11 -16.57 2.43 4.93
CA ASN A 11 -16.56 3.87 4.61
C ASN A 11 -16.77 4.17 3.12
N ILE A 12 -17.00 3.15 2.27
CA ILE A 12 -16.97 3.33 0.81
C ILE A 12 -17.98 4.36 0.29
N GLU A 13 -19.15 4.51 0.93
CA GLU A 13 -20.13 5.53 0.53
C GLU A 13 -19.58 6.94 0.66
N GLU A 14 -18.87 7.21 1.76
CA GLU A 14 -18.26 8.49 2.05
C GLU A 14 -17.10 8.76 1.08
N ALA A 15 -16.25 7.76 0.85
CA ALA A 15 -15.18 7.83 -0.14
C ALA A 15 -15.71 8.15 -1.54
N LEU A 16 -16.78 7.48 -1.97
CA LEU A 16 -17.39 7.73 -3.28
C LEU A 16 -18.04 9.11 -3.37
N ASN A 17 -18.59 9.65 -2.27
CA ASN A 17 -19.08 11.03 -2.23
C ASN A 17 -17.93 12.03 -2.40
N ILE A 18 -16.76 11.77 -1.80
CA ILE A 18 -15.56 12.60 -1.95
C ILE A 18 -15.04 12.54 -3.39
N CYS A 19 -14.93 11.35 -3.98
CA CYS A 19 -14.54 11.19 -5.39
C CYS A 19 -15.53 11.89 -6.35
N GLU A 20 -16.79 11.98 -5.97
CA GLU A 20 -17.81 12.67 -6.74
C GLU A 20 -17.65 14.20 -6.66
N SER A 21 -17.30 14.75 -5.49
CA SER A 21 -17.10 16.19 -5.28
C SER A 21 -15.74 16.69 -5.79
N ILE A 22 -14.67 15.91 -5.62
CA ILE A 22 -13.30 16.30 -5.96
C ILE A 22 -12.82 15.55 -7.21
N LYS A 23 -12.97 16.19 -8.38
CA LYS A 23 -12.70 15.59 -9.70
C LYS A 23 -11.23 15.22 -9.96
N GLN A 24 -10.30 15.71 -9.16
CA GLN A 24 -8.89 15.34 -9.24
C GLN A 24 -8.65 13.91 -8.77
N ILE A 25 -9.53 13.37 -7.91
CA ILE A 25 -9.46 12.00 -7.42
C ILE A 25 -10.02 11.07 -8.49
N THR A 26 -9.16 10.21 -9.02
CA THR A 26 -9.43 9.30 -10.15
C THR A 26 -9.09 7.84 -9.82
N HIS A 27 -8.65 7.59 -8.60
CA HIS A 27 -8.31 6.27 -8.08
C HIS A 27 -8.94 6.05 -6.71
N LEU A 28 -9.30 4.81 -6.40
CA LEU A 28 -9.80 4.41 -5.09
C LEU A 28 -9.07 3.12 -4.67
N GLU A 29 -8.34 3.19 -3.57
CA GLU A 29 -7.78 2.01 -2.93
C GLU A 29 -8.75 1.51 -1.85
N ILE A 30 -9.09 0.23 -1.89
CA ILE A 30 -10.12 -0.35 -1.01
C ILE A 30 -9.51 -1.47 -0.17
N GLY A 31 -9.60 -1.35 1.15
CA GLY A 31 -9.28 -2.43 2.07
C GLY A 31 -10.32 -3.54 1.99
N ILE A 32 -9.85 -4.77 1.73
CA ILE A 32 -10.67 -5.99 1.71
C ILE A 32 -10.01 -7.02 2.63
N ASP A 33 -10.57 -7.19 3.82
CA ASP A 33 -10.04 -8.08 4.85
C ASP A 33 -10.62 -9.49 4.73
N ASN A 34 -11.80 -9.63 4.11
CA ASN A 34 -12.50 -10.90 4.00
C ASN A 34 -13.05 -11.16 2.59
N ILE A 35 -13.10 -12.44 2.19
CA ILE A 35 -13.72 -12.84 0.91
C ILE A 35 -15.19 -12.42 0.83
N SER A 36 -15.93 -12.41 1.96
CA SER A 36 -17.34 -11.99 1.98
C SER A 36 -17.54 -10.53 1.56
N GLU A 37 -16.56 -9.66 1.85
CA GLU A 37 -16.59 -8.23 1.53
C GLU A 37 -16.52 -7.98 0.02
N CYS A 38 -15.99 -8.93 -0.76
CA CYS A 38 -15.99 -8.85 -2.22
C CYS A 38 -17.42 -8.74 -2.78
N SER A 39 -18.38 -9.46 -2.17
CA SER A 39 -19.78 -9.41 -2.59
C SER A 39 -20.45 -8.08 -2.26
N ASP A 40 -20.03 -7.44 -1.17
CA ASP A 40 -20.50 -6.13 -0.76
C ASP A 40 -19.90 -5.03 -1.65
N LEU A 41 -18.60 -5.10 -1.97
CA LEU A 41 -17.96 -4.21 -2.93
C LEU A 41 -18.63 -4.27 -4.31
N CYS A 42 -19.06 -5.45 -4.77
CA CYS A 42 -19.76 -5.60 -6.04
C CYS A 42 -21.03 -4.74 -6.16
N LYS A 43 -21.67 -4.37 -5.04
CA LYS A 43 -22.84 -3.47 -5.02
C LYS A 43 -22.49 -2.06 -5.51
N TYR A 44 -21.24 -1.64 -5.37
CA TYR A 44 -20.73 -0.33 -5.75
C TYR A 44 -20.19 -0.24 -7.18
N LYS A 45 -20.11 -1.38 -7.88
CA LYS A 45 -19.47 -1.49 -9.19
C LYS A 45 -19.96 -0.46 -10.21
N GLU A 46 -21.27 -0.26 -10.31
CA GLU A 46 -21.84 0.70 -11.26
C GLU A 46 -21.49 2.14 -10.89
N ARG A 47 -21.47 2.48 -9.60
CA ARG A 47 -21.14 3.83 -9.13
C ARG A 47 -19.68 4.14 -9.37
N ILE A 48 -18.79 3.21 -9.01
CA ILE A 48 -17.35 3.29 -9.29
C ILE A 48 -17.10 3.47 -10.80
N SER A 49 -17.76 2.66 -11.64
CA SER A 49 -17.62 2.75 -13.09
C SER A 49 -18.14 4.08 -13.66
N LYS A 50 -19.26 4.61 -13.16
CA LYS A 50 -19.81 5.91 -13.60
C LYS A 50 -18.90 7.08 -13.22
N LEU A 51 -18.21 7.00 -12.09
CA LEU A 51 -17.22 7.98 -11.67
C LEU A 51 -15.89 7.83 -12.44
N GLY A 52 -15.70 6.75 -13.20
CA GLY A 52 -14.48 6.51 -13.95
C GLY A 52 -13.27 6.19 -13.08
N LEU A 53 -13.48 5.71 -11.85
CA LEU A 53 -12.41 5.43 -10.91
C LEU A 53 -11.69 4.13 -11.29
N SER A 54 -10.36 4.17 -11.23
CA SER A 54 -9.54 2.96 -11.17
C SER A 54 -9.47 2.43 -9.74
N ILE A 55 -9.19 1.13 -9.57
CA ILE A 55 -9.27 0.46 -8.27
C ILE A 55 -7.95 -0.23 -7.92
N GLY A 56 -7.46 0.02 -6.71
CA GLY A 56 -6.48 -0.78 -5.99
C GLY A 56 -7.16 -1.54 -4.85
N ILE A 57 -6.61 -2.69 -4.46
CA ILE A 57 -7.09 -3.44 -3.29
C ILE A 57 -5.97 -3.52 -2.27
N HIS A 58 -6.19 -2.96 -1.08
CA HIS A 58 -5.31 -3.18 0.07
C HIS A 58 -5.68 -4.51 0.72
N LEU A 59 -4.72 -5.42 0.80
CA LEU A 59 -4.88 -6.71 1.45
C LEU A 59 -4.77 -6.58 2.98
N PRO A 60 -5.36 -7.49 3.76
CA PRO A 60 -5.44 -7.35 5.21
C PRO A 60 -4.05 -7.34 5.87
N MET A 61 -3.93 -6.56 6.95
CA MET A 61 -2.67 -6.40 7.68
C MET A 61 -2.17 -7.71 8.33
N GLU A 62 -3.06 -8.67 8.58
CA GLU A 62 -2.73 -9.99 9.11
C GLU A 62 -2.01 -10.89 8.11
N LEU A 63 -2.10 -10.57 6.81
CA LEU A 63 -1.45 -11.33 5.76
C LEU A 63 0.05 -11.41 6.01
N ASN A 64 0.59 -12.62 5.94
CA ASN A 64 1.99 -12.85 6.28
C ASN A 64 2.73 -13.64 5.19
N THR A 65 3.41 -12.91 4.30
CA THR A 65 4.20 -13.51 3.21
C THR A 65 5.41 -14.27 3.73
N CYS A 66 5.93 -13.88 4.90
CA CYS A 66 7.13 -14.47 5.48
C CYS A 66 6.83 -15.63 6.46
N GLU A 67 5.56 -16.03 6.59
CA GLU A 67 5.12 -17.14 7.46
C GLU A 67 5.96 -18.40 7.24
N ASN A 68 6.39 -19.01 8.34
CA ASN A 68 7.28 -20.17 8.33
C ASN A 68 6.53 -21.49 8.09
N ILE A 69 5.25 -21.55 8.43
CA ILE A 69 4.40 -22.72 8.17
C ILE A 69 3.88 -22.63 6.73
N GLU A 70 4.46 -23.42 5.83
CA GLU A 70 4.14 -23.40 4.39
C GLU A 70 2.64 -23.53 4.09
N TYR A 71 1.92 -24.39 4.83
CA TYR A 71 0.47 -24.53 4.67
C TYR A 71 -0.28 -23.21 4.90
N ILE A 72 0.09 -22.46 5.95
CA ILE A 72 -0.51 -21.16 6.25
C ILE A 72 -0.09 -20.13 5.20
N ARG A 73 1.18 -20.09 4.82
CA ARG A 73 1.68 -19.20 3.77
C ARG A 73 0.96 -19.41 2.43
N ASN A 74 0.78 -20.65 2.00
CA ASN A 74 0.03 -20.98 0.78
C ASN A 74 -1.47 -20.66 0.91
N SER A 75 -2.02 -20.63 2.12
CA SER A 75 -3.42 -20.21 2.32
C SER A 75 -3.63 -18.73 1.99
N TRP A 76 -2.63 -17.87 2.24
CA TRP A 76 -2.66 -16.46 1.83
C TRP A 76 -2.60 -16.28 0.31
N ILE A 77 -1.86 -17.12 -0.41
CA ILE A 77 -1.87 -17.13 -1.89
C ILE A 77 -3.29 -17.43 -2.39
N ASN A 78 -3.89 -18.52 -1.89
CA ASN A 78 -5.25 -18.90 -2.27
C ASN A 78 -6.27 -17.81 -1.91
N PHE A 79 -6.07 -17.09 -0.80
CA PHE A 79 -6.92 -15.98 -0.40
C PHE A 79 -6.88 -14.84 -1.41
N ILE A 80 -5.68 -14.39 -1.82
CA ILE A 80 -5.52 -13.33 -2.82
C ILE A 80 -6.13 -13.74 -4.17
N GLU A 81 -5.83 -14.95 -4.64
CA GLU A 81 -6.38 -15.47 -5.90
C GLU A 81 -7.92 -15.58 -5.85
N LYS A 82 -8.47 -15.91 -4.68
CA LYS A 82 -9.91 -15.93 -4.46
C LYS A 82 -10.53 -14.53 -4.49
N ILE A 83 -9.88 -13.53 -3.88
CA ILE A 83 -10.32 -12.13 -3.99
C ILE A 83 -10.34 -11.70 -5.46
N GLU A 84 -9.25 -11.91 -6.22
CA GLU A 84 -9.19 -11.53 -7.64
C GLU A 84 -10.30 -12.24 -8.45
N PHE A 85 -10.55 -13.51 -8.16
CA PHE A 85 -11.62 -14.26 -8.82
C PHE A 85 -13.02 -13.71 -8.52
N GLU A 86 -13.33 -13.39 -7.26
CA GLU A 86 -14.63 -12.83 -6.87
C GLU A 86 -14.81 -11.42 -7.43
N LEU A 87 -13.72 -10.65 -7.51
CA LEU A 87 -13.70 -9.29 -8.04
C LEU A 87 -13.38 -9.21 -9.54
N ARG A 88 -13.39 -10.31 -10.30
CA ARG A 88 -13.12 -10.35 -11.76
C ARG A 88 -13.96 -9.40 -12.63
N GLY A 89 -15.04 -8.86 -12.06
CA GLY A 89 -15.86 -7.83 -12.69
C GLY A 89 -15.24 -6.43 -12.65
N PHE A 90 -14.25 -6.20 -11.80
CA PHE A 90 -13.50 -4.97 -11.65
C PHE A 90 -12.19 -5.03 -12.43
N ASP A 91 -11.75 -3.88 -12.91
CA ASP A 91 -10.41 -3.70 -13.49
C ASP A 91 -9.44 -3.31 -12.37
N ILE A 92 -9.05 -4.31 -11.57
CA ILE A 92 -8.12 -4.13 -10.46
C ILE A 92 -6.73 -3.85 -11.03
N ARG A 93 -6.13 -2.73 -10.60
CA ARG A 93 -4.82 -2.30 -11.07
C ARG A 93 -3.69 -2.98 -10.32
N TYR A 94 -3.87 -3.13 -9.02
CA TYR A 94 -2.92 -3.79 -8.14
C TYR A 94 -3.60 -4.32 -6.88
N PHE A 95 -2.91 -5.26 -6.23
CA PHE A 95 -3.07 -5.58 -4.83
C PHE A 95 -1.89 -4.98 -4.05
N ASN A 96 -2.17 -4.25 -2.98
CA ASN A 96 -1.14 -3.75 -2.08
C ASN A 96 -1.09 -4.64 -0.83
N LEU A 97 0.11 -4.93 -0.32
CA LEU A 97 0.29 -5.75 0.89
C LEU A 97 1.53 -5.37 1.68
N HIS A 98 1.45 -5.61 2.98
CA HIS A 98 2.61 -5.66 3.85
C HIS A 98 3.29 -7.04 3.76
N LEU A 99 4.62 -7.11 3.95
CA LEU A 99 5.34 -8.40 3.93
C LEU A 99 4.95 -9.33 5.10
N GLY A 100 4.42 -8.77 6.18
CA GLY A 100 3.99 -9.50 7.37
C GLY A 100 4.94 -9.30 8.55
N TYR A 101 4.92 -10.24 9.49
CA TYR A 101 5.62 -10.10 10.77
C TYR A 101 6.23 -11.41 11.26
N VAL A 102 7.27 -11.29 12.08
CA VAL A 102 8.00 -12.41 12.68
C VAL A 102 8.34 -12.09 14.12
N MET A 103 8.42 -13.12 14.97
CA MET A 103 8.97 -12.94 16.32
C MET A 103 10.33 -12.24 16.27
N THR A 104 10.49 -11.15 17.03
CA THR A 104 11.65 -10.23 16.98
C THR A 104 12.98 -10.97 17.13
N ASN A 105 13.08 -11.91 18.07
CA ASN A 105 14.31 -12.68 18.28
C ASN A 105 14.66 -13.62 17.13
N ARG A 106 13.67 -14.06 16.35
CA ARG A 106 13.89 -14.95 15.20
C ARG A 106 14.33 -14.17 13.97
N VAL A 107 13.68 -13.04 13.67
CA VAL A 107 14.09 -12.19 12.55
C VAL A 107 15.49 -11.63 12.75
N ARG A 108 15.84 -11.17 13.97
CA ARG A 108 17.20 -10.68 14.29
C ARG A 108 18.31 -11.69 13.98
N ARG A 109 18.01 -12.99 14.07
CA ARG A 109 18.99 -14.06 13.83
C ARG A 109 18.97 -14.59 12.41
N ASN A 110 17.83 -14.53 11.73
CA ASN A 110 17.59 -15.25 10.47
C ASN A 110 16.71 -14.45 9.49
N ARG A 111 16.90 -13.13 9.38
CA ARG A 111 16.05 -12.26 8.53
C ARG A 111 15.94 -12.78 7.10
N ASP A 112 17.06 -13.09 6.48
CA ASP A 112 17.15 -13.65 5.12
C ASP A 112 16.27 -14.90 4.93
N LYS A 113 16.19 -15.80 5.93
CA LYS A 113 15.31 -16.98 5.85
C LYS A 113 13.84 -16.57 5.66
N TYR A 114 13.40 -15.53 6.38
CA TYR A 114 12.03 -15.03 6.31
C TYR A 114 11.79 -14.26 5.00
N LEU A 115 12.81 -13.55 4.50
CA LEU A 115 12.76 -12.92 3.18
C LEU A 115 12.68 -13.97 2.05
N GLU A 116 13.40 -15.09 2.16
CA GLU A 116 13.28 -16.20 1.21
C GLU A 116 11.88 -16.82 1.20
N ASN A 117 11.17 -16.86 2.35
CA ASN A 117 9.76 -17.23 2.38
C ASN A 117 8.90 -16.25 1.57
N SER A 118 9.15 -14.95 1.71
CA SER A 118 8.45 -13.91 0.94
C SER A 118 8.77 -14.02 -0.56
N VAL A 119 10.02 -14.30 -0.95
CA VAL A 119 10.39 -14.55 -2.36
C VAL A 119 9.60 -15.73 -2.92
N ASP A 120 9.59 -16.87 -2.22
CA ASP A 120 8.80 -18.06 -2.61
C ASP A 120 7.31 -17.75 -2.72
N PHE A 121 6.74 -16.99 -1.78
CA PHE A 121 5.36 -16.55 -1.82
C PHE A 121 5.05 -15.71 -3.06
N LEU A 122 5.83 -14.66 -3.30
CA LEU A 122 5.61 -13.70 -4.39
C LEU A 122 5.83 -14.34 -5.77
N ASP A 123 6.76 -15.29 -5.90
CA ASP A 123 6.96 -16.04 -7.15
C ASP A 123 5.83 -17.04 -7.44
N LYS A 124 5.14 -17.53 -6.40
CA LYS A 124 3.99 -18.43 -6.55
C LYS A 124 2.67 -17.69 -6.82
N LEU A 125 2.57 -16.40 -6.48
CA LEU A 125 1.37 -15.61 -6.75
C LEU A 125 1.08 -15.56 -8.26
N ASN A 126 -0.11 -16.01 -8.65
CA ASN A 126 -0.57 -16.00 -10.03
C ASN A 126 -1.76 -15.05 -10.20
N THR A 127 -1.53 -13.75 -10.03
CA THR A 127 -2.52 -12.71 -10.25
C THR A 127 -2.43 -12.11 -11.65
N ASN A 128 -3.55 -11.63 -12.19
CA ASN A 128 -3.53 -10.80 -13.40
C ASN A 128 -2.99 -9.41 -13.11
N SER A 129 -3.37 -8.87 -11.95
CA SER A 129 -3.00 -7.55 -11.43
C SER A 129 -1.56 -7.51 -10.90
N TYR A 130 -1.00 -6.31 -10.77
CA TYR A 130 0.27 -6.14 -10.07
C TYR A 130 0.11 -6.39 -8.57
N VAL A 131 1.22 -6.69 -7.89
CA VAL A 131 1.26 -6.80 -6.43
C VAL A 131 2.33 -5.86 -5.93
N CYS A 132 1.95 -4.82 -5.19
CA CYS A 132 2.90 -3.91 -4.58
C CYS A 132 3.15 -4.33 -3.12
N ILE A 133 4.43 -4.36 -2.74
CA ILE A 133 4.86 -4.60 -1.36
C ILE A 133 5.19 -3.26 -0.71
N GLU A 134 4.62 -3.01 0.46
CA GLU A 134 4.70 -1.72 1.14
C GLU A 134 5.75 -1.72 2.26
N ASN A 135 6.48 -0.60 2.43
CA ASN A 135 7.28 -0.40 3.64
C ASN A 135 6.40 -0.25 4.86
N THR A 136 6.86 -0.75 5.99
CA THR A 136 6.16 -0.68 7.28
C THR A 136 7.10 -0.11 8.33
N TYR A 137 6.65 0.00 9.58
CA TYR A 137 7.47 0.38 10.72
C TYR A 137 7.47 -0.71 11.80
N SER A 138 8.49 -0.74 12.67
CA SER A 138 8.53 -1.65 13.83
C SER A 138 8.91 -0.94 15.13
N LYS A 139 7.99 -0.90 16.10
CA LYS A 139 8.21 -0.24 17.41
C LYS A 139 8.79 -1.16 18.50
N GLY A 140 9.41 -2.26 18.10
CA GLY A 140 9.87 -3.31 19.01
C GLY A 140 8.72 -4.14 19.60
N GLY A 141 9.04 -4.97 20.61
CA GLY A 141 8.12 -5.95 21.18
C GLY A 141 8.43 -7.39 20.76
N ASP A 142 7.50 -8.30 21.00
CA ASP A 142 7.69 -9.73 20.71
C ASP A 142 7.67 -10.06 19.22
N PHE A 143 7.01 -9.22 18.42
CA PHE A 143 6.96 -9.30 16.96
C PHE A 143 7.58 -8.05 16.34
N SER A 144 8.20 -8.23 15.18
CA SER A 144 8.66 -7.15 14.30
C SER A 144 8.07 -7.37 12.92
N ASN A 145 7.69 -6.28 12.29
CA ASN A 145 7.30 -6.30 10.89
C ASN A 145 8.53 -6.57 10.01
N ILE A 146 8.30 -7.26 8.90
CA ILE A 146 9.24 -7.35 7.78
C ILE A 146 8.85 -6.27 6.77
N GLY A 147 9.83 -5.74 6.06
CA GLY A 147 9.63 -4.56 5.22
C GLY A 147 9.73 -3.25 5.98
N ASN A 148 10.33 -3.27 7.18
CA ASN A 148 10.60 -2.07 7.96
C ASN A 148 12.00 -1.47 7.68
N ILE A 149 12.76 -2.06 6.74
CA ILE A 149 14.03 -1.54 6.23
C ILE A 149 14.13 -1.80 4.73
N SER A 150 14.82 -0.91 4.01
CA SER A 150 15.03 -0.94 2.56
C SER A 150 15.76 -2.20 2.08
N TYR A 151 16.65 -2.76 2.92
CA TYR A 151 17.35 -4.02 2.66
C TYR A 151 16.40 -5.18 2.31
N ASP A 152 15.24 -5.27 2.96
CA ASP A 152 14.30 -6.37 2.74
C ASP A 152 13.78 -6.40 1.31
N PHE A 153 13.42 -5.21 0.81
CA PHE A 153 12.93 -5.02 -0.53
C PHE A 153 14.04 -5.26 -1.56
N GLU A 154 15.23 -4.72 -1.33
CA GLU A 154 16.39 -5.01 -2.19
C GLU A 154 16.67 -6.51 -2.29
N TYR A 155 16.59 -7.22 -1.15
CA TYR A 155 16.82 -8.65 -1.09
C TYR A 155 15.81 -9.41 -1.96
N ILE A 156 14.53 -9.07 -1.83
CA ILE A 156 13.41 -9.66 -2.56
C ILE A 156 13.53 -9.34 -4.05
N PHE A 157 13.64 -8.07 -4.44
CA PHE A 157 13.69 -7.64 -5.85
C PHE A 157 14.91 -8.19 -6.61
N LYS A 158 16.01 -8.52 -5.93
CA LYS A 158 17.18 -9.19 -6.54
C LYS A 158 16.95 -10.68 -6.84
N ARG A 159 15.89 -11.30 -6.31
CA ARG A 159 15.69 -12.76 -6.34
C ARG A 159 14.38 -13.21 -6.98
N ILE A 160 13.32 -12.42 -6.84
CA ILE A 160 12.03 -12.74 -7.45
C ILE A 160 12.17 -12.81 -8.98
N LYS A 161 11.42 -13.73 -9.57
CA LYS A 161 11.26 -13.87 -11.03
C LYS A 161 9.95 -13.27 -11.51
N ASN A 162 8.99 -13.10 -10.61
CA ASN A 162 7.70 -12.50 -10.93
C ASN A 162 7.86 -11.00 -11.25
N SER A 163 7.67 -10.64 -12.52
CA SER A 163 7.80 -9.26 -13.00
C SER A 163 6.61 -8.36 -12.64
N LYS A 164 5.55 -8.91 -12.01
CA LYS A 164 4.37 -8.15 -11.56
C LYS A 164 4.50 -7.63 -10.13
N ILE A 165 5.64 -7.80 -9.50
CA ILE A 165 5.87 -7.28 -8.15
C ILE A 165 6.47 -5.87 -8.24
N CYS A 166 5.83 -4.92 -7.56
CA CYS A 166 6.22 -3.52 -7.44
C CYS A 166 6.45 -3.15 -5.98
N PHE A 167 6.96 -1.94 -5.74
CA PHE A 167 7.07 -1.36 -4.42
C PHE A 167 5.99 -0.29 -4.22
N CYS A 168 5.34 -0.32 -3.06
CA CYS A 168 4.55 0.78 -2.52
C CYS A 168 5.41 1.54 -1.51
N TYR A 169 5.58 2.84 -1.74
CA TYR A 169 6.25 3.70 -0.78
C TYR A 169 5.23 4.45 0.07
N ASP A 170 5.15 4.12 1.35
CA ASP A 170 4.36 4.84 2.34
C ASP A 170 5.22 5.85 3.09
N THR A 171 4.85 7.12 3.00
CA THR A 171 5.56 8.22 3.68
C THR A 171 5.38 8.19 5.18
N GLY A 172 4.16 7.92 5.67
CA GLY A 172 3.84 7.90 7.10
C GLY A 172 4.64 6.84 7.85
N HIS A 173 4.73 5.63 7.30
CA HIS A 173 5.55 4.55 7.83
C HIS A 173 7.04 4.95 7.88
N CYS A 174 7.54 5.62 6.83
CA CYS A 174 8.92 6.07 6.78
C CYS A 174 9.23 7.20 7.79
N LEU A 175 8.24 8.00 8.19
CA LEU A 175 8.42 9.00 9.27
C LEU A 175 8.62 8.34 10.64
N ILE A 176 8.12 7.12 10.84
CA ILE A 176 8.20 6.38 12.11
C ILE A 176 9.46 5.51 12.17
N ASP A 177 9.81 4.85 11.06
CA ASP A 177 10.97 3.95 10.93
C ASP A 177 11.73 4.31 9.64
N GLU A 178 12.59 5.33 9.76
CA GLU A 178 13.28 5.98 8.64
C GLU A 178 14.29 5.06 7.94
N ASP A 179 14.25 5.01 6.61
CA ASP A 179 15.27 4.40 5.76
C ASP A 179 15.25 5.04 4.34
N ASP A 180 16.30 4.85 3.56
CA ASP A 180 16.53 5.42 2.22
C ASP A 180 15.72 4.67 1.12
N TYR A 181 14.42 4.44 1.31
CA TYR A 181 13.59 3.67 0.37
C TYR A 181 13.58 4.26 -1.05
N VAL A 182 13.35 5.57 -1.17
CA VAL A 182 13.29 6.25 -2.47
C VAL A 182 14.58 6.04 -3.26
N LYS A 183 15.72 6.26 -2.63
CA LYS A 183 17.04 6.10 -3.24
C LYS A 183 17.32 4.65 -3.66
N ASN A 184 16.95 3.69 -2.83
CA ASN A 184 17.29 2.27 -3.05
C ASN A 184 16.30 1.56 -3.99
N LEU A 185 15.06 2.06 -4.10
CA LEU A 185 13.94 1.37 -4.75
C LEU A 185 13.21 2.22 -5.80
N LYS A 186 13.72 3.40 -6.17
CA LYS A 186 13.06 4.34 -7.11
C LYS A 186 12.43 3.67 -8.34
N ASP A 187 13.19 2.80 -9.01
CA ASP A 187 12.77 2.14 -10.25
C ASP A 187 11.69 1.04 -10.04
N LYS A 188 11.36 0.74 -8.79
CA LYS A 188 10.33 -0.23 -8.40
C LYS A 188 9.08 0.43 -7.84
N ILE A 189 9.14 1.72 -7.47
CA ILE A 189 7.99 2.47 -6.95
C ILE A 189 6.96 2.61 -8.05
N ARG A 190 5.75 2.09 -7.82
CA ARG A 190 4.59 2.30 -8.71
C ARG A 190 3.37 2.82 -7.97
N LEU A 191 3.33 2.61 -6.66
CA LEU A 191 2.32 3.10 -5.73
C LEU A 191 3.01 3.92 -4.65
N ILE A 192 2.37 5.02 -4.27
CA ILE A 192 2.78 5.83 -3.13
C ILE A 192 1.56 6.00 -2.24
N HIS A 193 1.72 5.69 -0.97
CA HIS A 193 0.79 6.11 0.08
C HIS A 193 1.33 7.37 0.71
N LEU A 194 0.52 8.42 0.67
CA LEU A 194 0.90 9.74 1.13
C LEU A 194 0.07 10.12 2.34
N SER A 195 0.76 10.18 3.46
CA SER A 195 0.24 10.56 4.76
C SER A 195 1.31 11.29 5.58
N ASP A 196 0.88 12.04 6.58
CA ASP A 196 1.76 12.74 7.52
C ASP A 196 1.47 12.26 8.96
N ASN A 197 2.45 12.40 9.86
CA ASN A 197 2.30 12.03 11.27
C ASN A 197 3.34 12.70 12.18
N ASP A 198 3.36 12.33 13.47
CA ASP A 198 4.26 12.90 14.49
C ASP A 198 5.63 12.21 14.60
N GLY A 199 5.92 11.25 13.71
CA GLY A 199 7.12 10.39 13.73
C GLY A 199 7.11 9.32 14.82
N ILE A 200 6.01 9.20 15.59
CA ILE A 200 5.89 8.27 16.71
C ILE A 200 4.72 7.33 16.47
N ASN A 201 3.59 7.83 16.01
CA ASN A 201 2.34 7.11 15.79
C ASN A 201 1.89 7.25 14.35
N ASP A 202 1.25 6.22 13.84
CA ASP A 202 0.73 6.23 12.48
C ASP A 202 -0.66 6.86 12.48
N THR A 203 -0.68 8.20 12.51
CA THR A 203 -1.90 8.98 12.75
C THR A 203 -2.67 9.34 11.48
N HIS A 204 -2.08 9.10 10.30
CA HIS A 204 -2.70 9.38 9.00
C HIS A 204 -3.32 10.78 8.90
N VAL A 205 -2.58 11.82 9.32
CA VAL A 205 -3.07 13.21 9.22
C VAL A 205 -2.75 13.80 7.86
N GLY A 206 -3.53 14.81 7.44
CA GLY A 206 -3.29 15.54 6.20
C GLY A 206 -1.90 16.17 6.09
N ILE A 207 -1.49 16.44 4.86
CA ILE A 207 -0.14 16.92 4.57
C ILE A 207 0.11 18.31 5.18
N GLY A 208 1.25 18.46 5.86
CA GLY A 208 1.63 19.68 6.57
C GLY A 208 0.99 19.81 7.96
N ARG A 209 0.47 18.71 8.52
CA ARG A 209 -0.06 18.63 9.89
C ARG A 209 0.84 17.82 10.82
N GLY A 210 1.80 17.09 10.27
CA GLY A 210 2.81 16.34 11.00
C GLY A 210 4.21 16.89 10.76
N ILE A 211 5.16 15.98 10.53
CA ILE A 211 6.59 16.27 10.39
C ILE A 211 7.13 16.07 8.96
N LEU A 212 6.30 15.64 8.00
CA LEU A 212 6.73 15.48 6.61
C LEU A 212 7.18 16.85 6.05
N SER A 213 8.45 16.93 5.67
CA SER A 213 9.04 18.16 5.14
C SER A 213 8.50 18.50 3.74
N GLU A 214 8.58 19.78 3.38
CA GLU A 214 8.24 20.23 2.02
C GLU A 214 9.15 19.59 0.97
N GLU A 215 10.43 19.40 1.28
CA GLU A 215 11.37 18.65 0.44
C GLU A 215 10.93 17.19 0.25
N GLY A 216 10.44 16.52 1.29
CA GLY A 216 9.90 15.16 1.21
C GLY A 216 8.65 15.09 0.32
N ILE A 217 7.75 16.07 0.43
CA ILE A 217 6.57 16.17 -0.45
C ILE A 217 7.01 16.37 -1.91
N LYS A 218 7.97 17.27 -2.17
CA LYS A 218 8.52 17.49 -3.51
C LYS A 218 9.19 16.24 -4.06
N GLU A 219 9.96 15.52 -3.23
CA GLU A 219 10.58 14.26 -3.64
C GLU A 219 9.50 13.27 -4.12
N VAL A 220 8.47 13.03 -3.31
CA VAL A 220 7.32 12.17 -3.64
C VAL A 220 6.66 12.58 -4.96
N LEU A 221 6.35 13.87 -5.13
CA LEU A 221 5.65 14.36 -6.33
C LEU A 221 6.49 14.25 -7.61
N THR A 222 7.82 14.12 -7.49
CA THR A 222 8.73 13.93 -8.63
C THR A 222 9.00 12.46 -8.98
N LEU A 223 8.49 11.52 -8.19
CA LEU A 223 8.63 10.09 -8.48
C LEU A 223 7.75 9.70 -9.68
N ASP A 224 8.27 8.81 -10.52
CA ASP A 224 7.53 8.25 -11.67
C ASP A 224 6.60 7.12 -11.22
N ALA A 225 5.75 7.40 -10.24
CA ALA A 225 4.74 6.45 -9.76
C ALA A 225 3.45 6.57 -10.56
N GLU A 226 2.76 5.45 -10.69
CA GLU A 226 1.47 5.40 -11.39
C GLU A 226 0.35 5.92 -10.51
N TYR A 227 0.40 5.66 -9.20
CA TYR A 227 -0.65 5.97 -8.24
C TYR A 227 -0.08 6.70 -7.01
N LEU A 228 -0.82 7.71 -6.55
CA LEU A 228 -0.63 8.40 -5.29
C LEU A 228 -1.93 8.33 -4.52
N VAL A 229 -1.95 7.56 -3.44
CA VAL A 229 -3.12 7.35 -2.60
C VAL A 229 -2.95 8.18 -1.35
N LEU A 230 -3.91 9.07 -1.10
CA LEU A 230 -3.98 9.82 0.14
C LEU A 230 -4.56 8.91 1.23
N GLU A 231 -3.68 8.41 2.10
CA GLU A 231 -4.03 7.58 3.25
C GLU A 231 -4.17 8.44 4.49
N ILE A 232 -5.17 9.32 4.47
CA ILE A 232 -5.39 10.36 5.47
C ILE A 232 -6.86 10.43 5.88
N ASN A 233 -7.12 11.09 7.01
CA ASN A 233 -8.48 11.41 7.42
C ASN A 233 -9.25 12.18 6.32
N TYR A 234 -10.53 11.86 6.15
CA TYR A 234 -11.33 12.37 5.02
C TYR A 234 -11.53 13.89 5.06
N GLU A 235 -11.61 14.46 6.26
CA GLU A 235 -11.67 15.92 6.47
C GLU A 235 -10.42 16.66 5.99
N ASP A 236 -9.29 15.97 5.80
CA ASP A 236 -8.01 16.56 5.42
C ASP A 236 -7.74 16.47 3.91
N ILE A 237 -8.58 15.78 3.14
CA ILE A 237 -8.36 15.51 1.70
C ILE A 237 -8.32 16.82 0.88
N GLU A 238 -9.30 17.70 1.06
CA GLU A 238 -9.41 18.93 0.26
C GLU A 238 -8.25 19.92 0.54
N ASP A 239 -7.86 20.03 1.82
CA ASP A 239 -6.71 20.85 2.25
C ASP A 239 -5.40 20.26 1.72
N THR A 240 -5.24 18.93 1.79
CA THR A 240 -4.06 18.24 1.25
C THR A 240 -3.92 18.45 -0.24
N ILE A 241 -4.99 18.23 -1.02
CA ILE A 241 -4.99 18.43 -2.47
C ILE A 241 -4.59 19.87 -2.81
N SER A 242 -5.18 20.86 -2.14
CA SER A 242 -4.86 22.28 -2.35
C SER A 242 -3.38 22.58 -2.09
N LYS A 243 -2.79 21.97 -1.07
CA LYS A 243 -1.36 22.11 -0.75
C LYS A 243 -0.47 21.48 -1.81
N LEU A 244 -0.80 20.27 -2.27
CA LEU A 244 -0.04 19.60 -3.33
C LEU A 244 -0.06 20.42 -4.63
N ASP A 245 -1.21 20.97 -5.01
CA ASP A 245 -1.35 21.84 -6.19
C ASP A 245 -0.46 23.09 -6.09
N ASN A 246 -0.38 23.72 -4.91
CA ASN A 246 0.49 24.88 -4.69
C ASN A 246 1.97 24.51 -4.84
N ILE A 247 2.40 23.37 -4.28
CA ILE A 247 3.79 22.91 -4.37
C ILE A 247 4.17 22.59 -5.82
N VAL A 248 3.27 21.99 -6.60
CA VAL A 248 3.50 21.72 -8.03
C VAL A 248 3.51 23.01 -8.85
N GLY A 249 2.65 23.98 -8.53
CA GLY A 249 2.54 25.25 -9.25
C GLY A 249 3.71 26.22 -9.03
N GLU A 250 4.52 26.02 -8.00
CA GLU A 250 5.72 26.81 -7.69
C GLU A 250 7.00 26.33 -8.38
N GLY A 251 6.97 25.17 -9.06
CA GLY A 251 8.10 24.57 -9.80
C GLY A 251 8.14 24.91 -11.29
#